data_AF-A0A418RMB8-F1
#
_entry.id   AF-A0A418RMB8-F1
#
_cell.length_a   1.000
_cell.length_b   1.000
_cell.length_c   1.000
_cell.angle_alpha   90.00
_cell.angle_beta   90.00
_cell.angle_gamma   90.00
#
_symmetry.space_group_name_H-M   'P 1'
#
loop_
_entity.id
_entity.type
_entity.pdbx_description
1 polymer ?
#
loop_
_entity_poly.entity_id
_entity_poly.type
_entity_poly.pdbx_seq_one_letter_code
_entity_poly.pdbx_strand_id
1 'polypeptide(L)'
;MPQEDLMKLLITMNMPARAGALVHQVYAEYDCDTLQDFMNVLMENEFLIVEELYRDREIATKFTPVGQVVLNYRYIGKVKELYANGKPMAS
;
A
#
# COMPACT_ATOMS: atom_id res chain seq x y z
N MET A 1 -18.81 -5.28 -11.82
CA MET A 1 -18.16 -3.96 -11.73
C MET A 1 -16.91 -4.08 -12.57
N PRO A 2 -16.60 -3.13 -13.48
CA PRO A 2 -15.31 -3.16 -14.17
C PRO A 2 -14.22 -3.22 -13.09
N GLN A 3 -13.22 -4.05 -13.32
CA GLN A 3 -12.09 -4.18 -12.42
C GLN A 3 -11.31 -2.87 -12.55
N GLU A 4 -11.55 -1.94 -11.62
CA GLU A 4 -10.78 -0.70 -11.53
C GLU A 4 -9.35 -1.08 -11.19
N ASP A 5 -8.40 -0.60 -12.00
CA ASP A 5 -6.98 -0.86 -11.85
C ASP A 5 -6.51 -0.30 -10.49
N LEU A 6 -6.49 -1.13 -9.45
CA LEU A 6 -6.10 -0.67 -8.11
C LEU A 6 -4.59 -0.41 -8.07
N MET A 7 -4.20 0.72 -7.46
CA MET A 7 -2.80 1.08 -7.31
C MET A 7 -2.15 0.21 -6.24
N LYS A 8 -1.08 -0.50 -6.59
CA LYS A 8 -0.25 -1.22 -5.60
C LYS A 8 0.77 -0.29 -4.96
N LEU A 9 0.75 -0.21 -3.64
CA LEU A 9 1.55 0.69 -2.82
C LEU A 9 2.45 -0.10 -1.86
N LEU A 10 3.62 0.47 -1.57
CA LEU A 10 4.42 0.15 -0.39
C LEU A 10 4.33 1.31 0.59
N ILE A 11 3.56 1.12 1.65
CA ILE A 11 3.38 2.08 2.73
C ILE A 11 4.40 1.74 3.83
N THR A 12 5.20 2.72 4.22
CA THR A 12 6.16 2.60 5.32
C THR A 12 5.65 3.41 6.50
N MET A 13 5.31 2.72 7.58
CA MET A 13 4.81 3.30 8.81
C MET A 13 5.95 3.45 9.82
N ASN A 14 6.04 4.63 10.43
CA ASN A 14 6.92 4.96 11.55
C ASN A 14 6.38 4.34 12.85
N MET A 15 6.29 3.01 12.85
CA MET A 15 5.91 2.19 13.99
C MET A 15 6.73 0.90 13.95
N PRO A 16 7.15 0.35 15.11
CA PRO A 16 7.88 -0.90 15.14
C PRO A 16 7.07 -2.06 14.53
N ALA A 17 7.69 -2.82 13.64
CA ALA A 17 7.11 -4.06 13.14
C ALA A 17 7.23 -5.16 14.19
N ARG A 18 6.30 -6.12 14.15
CA ARG A 18 6.31 -7.30 15.05
C ARG A 18 7.63 -8.08 15.01
N ALA A 19 8.29 -8.11 13.85
CA ALA A 19 9.56 -8.82 13.65
C ALA A 19 10.81 -8.03 14.14
N GLY A 20 10.63 -6.90 14.84
CA GLY A 20 11.72 -6.11 15.42
C GLY A 20 12.32 -5.04 14.49
N ALA A 21 11.81 -4.89 13.26
CA ALA A 21 12.18 -3.77 12.42
C ALA A 21 11.62 -2.45 13.00
N LEU A 22 12.40 -1.37 12.88
CA LEU A 22 12.02 -0.05 13.41
C LEU A 22 10.84 0.59 12.68
N VAL A 23 10.54 0.11 11.47
CA VAL A 23 9.43 0.56 10.64
C VAL A 23 8.60 -0.64 10.19
N HIS A 24 7.30 -0.43 10.04
CA HIS A 24 6.38 -1.42 9.50
C HIS A 24 6.15 -1.13 8.03
N GLN A 25 6.39 -2.11 7.18
CA GLN A 25 6.11 -2.01 5.74
C GLN A 25 4.85 -2.79 5.40
N VAL A 26 3.87 -2.09 4.82
CA VAL A 26 2.61 -2.66 4.37
C VAL A 26 2.58 -2.59 2.85
N TYR A 27 2.48 -3.74 2.19
CA TYR A 27 2.10 -3.79 0.79
C TYR A 27 0.58 -3.69 0.73
N ALA A 28 0.05 -2.78 -0.07
CA ALA A 28 -1.36 -2.47 -0.06
C ALA A 28 -1.89 -2.19 -1.46
N GLU A 29 -3.20 -2.35 -1.63
CA GLU A 29 -3.97 -1.85 -2.77
C GLU A 29 -4.95 -0.78 -2.33
N TYR A 30 -5.08 0.25 -3.16
CA TYR A 30 -6.04 1.32 -2.96
C TYR A 30 -6.59 1.84 -4.29
N ASP A 31 -7.82 2.31 -4.25
CA ASP A 31 -8.53 2.87 -5.38
C ASP A 31 -8.14 4.35 -5.58
N CYS A 32 -7.15 4.59 -6.43
CA CYS A 32 -6.71 5.92 -6.83
C CYS A 32 -5.87 5.87 -8.13
N ASP A 33 -5.98 6.91 -8.95
CA ASP A 33 -5.29 6.99 -10.24
C ASP A 33 -3.81 7.37 -10.12
N THR A 34 -3.48 8.26 -9.18
CA THR A 34 -2.12 8.77 -8.99
C THR A 34 -1.69 8.80 -7.53
N LEU A 35 -0.38 8.82 -7.29
CA LEU A 35 0.17 9.05 -5.95
C LEU A 35 -0.26 10.41 -5.36
N GLN A 36 -0.54 11.40 -6.22
CA GLN A 36 -1.05 12.71 -5.81
C GLN A 36 -2.48 12.59 -5.25
N ASP A 37 -3.33 11.78 -5.87
CA ASP A 37 -4.69 11.52 -5.39
C ASP A 37 -4.65 10.77 -4.06
N PHE A 38 -3.77 9.76 -3.94
CA PHE A 38 -3.55 9.07 -2.67
C PHE A 38 -3.08 10.02 -1.56
N MET A 39 -2.20 10.98 -1.89
CA MET A 39 -1.76 11.99 -0.93
C MET A 39 -2.93 12.88 -0.47
N ASN A 40 -3.81 13.29 -1.38
CA ASN A 40 -5.00 14.07 -1.03
C ASN A 40 -5.93 13.29 -0.10
N VAL A 41 -6.16 12.00 -0.38
CA VAL A 41 -6.92 11.11 0.51
C VAL A 41 -6.32 11.06 1.91
N LEU A 42 -5.00 10.94 2.04
CA LEU A 42 -4.33 10.93 3.36
C LEU A 42 -4.46 12.26 4.11
N MET A 43 -4.53 13.39 3.40
CA MET A 43 -4.69 14.71 4.03
C MET A 43 -6.11 14.94 4.54
N GLU A 44 -7.10 14.32 3.90
CA GLU A 44 -8.52 14.52 4.20
C GLU A 44 -9.06 13.52 5.24
N ASN A 45 -8.37 12.40 5.46
CA ASN A 45 -8.87 11.30 6.30
C ASN A 45 -7.91 10.98 7.45
N GLU A 46 -8.44 10.88 8.67
CA GLU A 46 -7.64 10.45 9.84
C GLU A 46 -7.28 8.96 9.82
N PHE A 47 -8.09 8.16 9.14
CA PHE A 47 -7.89 6.74 8.97
C PHE A 47 -8.17 6.36 7.52
N LEU A 48 -7.40 5.40 7.01
CA LEU A 48 -7.49 4.88 5.66
C LEU A 48 -7.72 3.38 5.72
N ILE A 49 -8.67 2.85 4.94
CA ILE A 49 -8.83 1.41 4.76
C ILE A 49 -8.15 1.01 3.46
N VAL A 50 -7.26 0.04 3.51
CA VAL A 50 -6.59 -0.52 2.33
C VAL A 50 -6.73 -2.04 2.32
N GLU A 51 -6.64 -2.68 1.16
CA GLU A 51 -6.45 -4.13 1.07
C GLU A 51 -4.98 -4.45 1.30
N GLU A 52 -4.64 -5.19 2.36
CA GLU A 52 -3.26 -5.61 2.63
C GLU A 52 -2.87 -6.78 1.73
N LEU A 53 -1.62 -6.75 1.26
CA LEU A 53 -1.05 -7.77 0.40
C LEU A 53 0.17 -8.41 1.06
N TYR A 54 0.30 -9.72 0.88
CA TYR A 54 1.57 -10.41 1.10
C TYR A 54 2.29 -10.63 -0.23
N ARG A 55 3.56 -10.22 -0.26
CA ARG A 55 4.45 -10.44 -1.40
C ARG A 55 5.00 -11.86 -1.35
N ASP A 56 4.91 -12.57 -2.48
CA ASP A 56 5.51 -13.89 -2.64
C ASP A 56 7.05 -13.79 -2.55
N ARG A 57 7.68 -14.75 -1.85
CA ARG A 57 9.14 -14.73 -1.60
C ARG A 57 9.94 -15.17 -2.82
N GLU A 58 9.37 -15.99 -3.68
CA GLU A 58 10.03 -16.54 -4.87
C GLU A 58 9.69 -15.70 -6.11
N ILE A 59 8.44 -15.24 -6.19
CA ILE A 59 7.94 -14.47 -7.33
C ILE A 59 7.72 -13.02 -6.91
N ALA A 60 8.74 -12.19 -7.13
CA ALA A 60 8.79 -10.78 -6.72
C ALA A 60 7.61 -9.90 -7.17
N THR A 61 6.90 -10.28 -8.22
CA THR A 61 5.74 -9.57 -8.80
C THR A 61 4.39 -10.13 -8.35
N LYS A 62 4.38 -11.24 -7.62
CA LYS A 62 3.16 -11.90 -7.15
C LYS A 62 2.80 -11.41 -5.75
N PHE A 63 1.55 -10.98 -5.63
CA PHE A 63 0.96 -10.48 -4.40
C PHE A 63 -0.32 -11.27 -4.12
N THR A 64 -0.58 -11.53 -2.83
CA THR A 64 -1.79 -12.22 -2.38
C THR A 64 -2.54 -11.33 -1.39
N PRO A 65 -3.81 -11.01 -1.61
CA PRO A 65 -4.61 -10.25 -0.65
C PRO A 65 -4.79 -11.05 0.64
N VAL A 66 -4.69 -10.37 1.78
CA VAL A 66 -4.84 -10.98 3.12
C VAL A 66 -5.96 -10.34 3.94
N GLY A 67 -6.74 -9.44 3.33
CA GLY A 67 -7.84 -8.74 3.95
C GLY A 67 -7.57 -7.26 4.14
N GLN A 68 -8.61 -6.56 4.59
CA GLN A 68 -8.56 -5.12 4.79
C GLN A 68 -7.92 -4.75 6.12
N VAL A 69 -7.13 -3.67 6.10
CA VAL A 69 -6.54 -3.08 7.29
C VAL A 69 -6.84 -1.58 7.36
N VAL A 70 -7.05 -1.10 8.59
CA VAL A 70 -7.21 0.33 8.86
C VAL A 70 -5.85 0.90 9.26
N LEU A 71 -5.37 1.88 8.51
CA LEU A 71 -4.13 2.60 8.75
C LEU A 71 -4.41 4.00 9.29
N ASN A 72 -3.62 4.43 10.27
CA ASN A 72 -3.63 5.81 10.72
C ASN A 72 -2.57 6.60 9.96
N TYR A 73 -2.98 7.65 9.22
CA TYR A 73 -2.09 8.42 8.36
C TYR A 73 -0.95 9.10 9.12
N ARG A 74 -1.14 9.44 10.40
CA ARG A 74 -0.12 10.11 11.25
C ARG A 74 1.12 9.26 11.46
N TYR A 75 1.01 7.94 11.29
CA TYR A 75 2.13 7.02 11.37
C TYR A 75 2.74 6.70 10.00
N ILE A 76 2.19 7.17 8.89
CA ILE A 76 2.77 6.94 7.56
C ILE A 76 3.96 7.89 7.38
N GLY A 77 5.16 7.32 7.22
CA GLY A 77 6.37 8.08 6.94
C GLY A 77 6.67 8.22 5.44
N LYS A 78 6.26 7.24 4.64
CA LYS A 78 6.45 7.25 3.18
C LYS A 78 5.44 6.35 2.48
N VAL A 79 4.98 6.79 1.31
CA VAL A 79 4.22 5.97 0.36
C VAL A 79 5.03 5.86 -0.94
N LYS A 80 5.07 4.68 -1.53
CA LYS A 80 5.72 4.43 -2.83
C LYS A 80 4.80 3.60 -3.70
N GLU A 81 4.48 4.09 -4.89
CA GLU A 81 3.86 3.30 -5.96
C GLU A 81 4.82 2.20 -6.44
N LEU A 82 4.29 0.99 -6.62
CA LEU A 82 5.06 -0.16 -7.07
C LEU A 82 5.10 -0.23 -8.60
N TYR A 83 6.28 -0.59 -9.11
CA TYR A 83 6.53 -0.72 -10.54
C TYR A 83 7.08 -2.11 -10.85
N ALA A 84 6.65 -2.69 -11.97
CA ALA A 84 7.22 -3.89 -12.56
C ALA A 84 7.66 -3.57 -14.00
N ASN A 85 8.92 -3.86 -14.33
CA ASN A 85 9.48 -3.63 -15.67
C ASN A 85 9.28 -2.19 -16.19
N GLY A 86 9.38 -1.20 -15.30
CA GLY A 86 9.24 0.22 -15.63
C GLY A 86 7.81 0.72 -15.78
N LYS A 87 6.79 -0.10 -15.45
CA LYS A 87 5.37 0.29 -15.47
C LYS A 87 4.74 0.18 -14.09
N PRO A 88 3.77 1.04 -13.74
CA PRO A 88 2.97 0.87 -12.52
C PRO A 88 2.37 -0.52 -12.43
N MET A 89 2.35 -1.07 -11.22
CA MET A 89 1.64 -2.31 -10.93
C MET A 89 0.20 -1.97 -10.55
N ALA A 90 -0.71 -2.20 -11.49
CA ALA A 90 -2.16 -2.22 -11.24
C ALA A 90 -2.65 -3.65 -10.97
N SER A 91 -3.79 -3.80 -10.29
CA SER A 91 -4.47 -5.07 -9.99
C SER A 91 -5.52 -5.47 -11.00
#